data_AF-A0ABD6CJI0-F1
#
_entry.id   AF-A0ABD6CJI0-F1
#
_cell.length_a   1.000
_cell.length_b   1.000
_cell.length_c   1.000
_cell.angle_alpha   90.00
_cell.angle_beta   90.00
_cell.angle_gamma   90.00
#
_symmetry.space_group_name_H-M   'P 1'
#
loop_
_entity.id
_entity.type
_entity.pdbx_description
1 polymer ?
#
loop_
_entity_poly.entity_id
_entity_poly.type
_entity_poly.pdbx_seq_one_letter_code
_entity_poly.pdbx_strand_id
1 'polypeptide(L)'
;MSTYNTKVAGDYKPFGSVEPSIESNSVSEPFIRFAKDATKQKPKLRSINDPIPEDARFASPIYFLSDKEKKRQDRLPTGYETSDTCVAKEIQDLAEAEGRVYYPIYVESDAEVNLEKQIDWIRQFLVEELGIAPSECTWYFSGGRSIHVHTPYLANERQITTLRGLAKDFDYDLDPLIYSQKRQFRLPGITHDKGLSKVKIEPDWSRERIIREATKDVTKPDTFREVLLDTFDRDVLSQPENYLWQPLTESKPEEEPEPFDAGLNEWEYHSPGQGQAIHAKWNAHYSHPVSPYRNAGNGQRSLVVAKVVDGAYGEIRESLYDEKDEEQQIILPCQILQFFSCDREYQVERREYRPLRLSKSDYPKYNDRGIEKGDLFVLIGGQSRESIIHKPRPFDAKLIAESKNFTEAIEVLKSLDYETGASGNHSTPKIQTENSSGKPNETEAGKLQRQAENGNIEKLSHDERLRVANRLLRINGVNETRNWFKQQYGDEYDEELTNKFLRSLCQKYPNLPEYTPSNVTRYSI
;
A
#
# COMPACT_ATOMS: atom_id res chain seq x y z
N MET A 1 -80.67 17.75 12.91
CA MET A 1 -79.87 18.99 12.99
C MET A 1 -78.45 18.66 12.56
N SER A 2 -77.89 19.49 11.68
CA SER A 2 -76.54 19.44 11.06
C SER A 2 -76.33 18.37 9.97
N THR A 3 -76.78 18.53 8.72
CA THR A 3 -76.31 19.35 7.56
C THR A 3 -75.13 18.79 6.74
N TYR A 4 -75.48 18.14 5.62
CA TYR A 4 -75.06 18.36 4.22
C TYR A 4 -73.62 18.78 3.85
N ASN A 5 -73.01 18.05 2.89
CA ASN A 5 -72.72 18.42 1.47
C ASN A 5 -71.39 17.79 0.96
N THR A 6 -71.41 16.80 0.05
CA THR A 6 -71.45 16.77 -1.45
C THR A 6 -70.09 16.74 -2.18
N LYS A 7 -70.00 15.75 -3.10
CA LYS A 7 -69.31 15.70 -4.42
C LYS A 7 -67.77 15.61 -4.40
N VAL A 8 -67.10 14.86 -5.29
CA VAL A 8 -67.28 14.73 -6.75
C VAL A 8 -66.86 13.33 -7.24
N ALA A 9 -67.59 12.81 -8.22
CA ALA A 9 -67.24 11.64 -9.03
C ALA A 9 -66.21 11.99 -10.11
N GLY A 10 -65.21 11.14 -10.29
CA GLY A 10 -64.26 11.19 -11.42
C GLY A 10 -64.07 9.78 -11.98
N ASP A 11 -64.60 9.59 -13.19
CA ASP A 11 -64.48 8.50 -14.15
C ASP A 11 -63.51 7.33 -13.86
N TYR A 12 -64.10 6.16 -13.60
CA TYR A 12 -63.44 4.86 -13.81
C TYR A 12 -63.47 4.51 -15.31
N LYS A 13 -62.31 4.57 -15.98
CA LYS A 13 -62.07 3.81 -17.21
C LYS A 13 -61.48 2.45 -16.83
N PRO A 14 -62.00 1.32 -17.33
CA PRO A 14 -61.43 0.01 -17.02
C PRO A 14 -60.03 -0.08 -17.62
N PHE A 15 -59.10 -0.59 -16.82
CA PHE A 15 -57.75 -0.97 -17.21
C PHE A 15 -57.80 -1.80 -18.50
N GLY A 16 -57.31 -1.22 -19.60
CA GLY A 16 -56.84 -2.00 -20.72
C GLY A 16 -55.68 -2.85 -20.21
N SER A 17 -55.81 -4.16 -20.33
CA SER A 17 -54.72 -5.11 -20.17
C SER A 17 -53.61 -4.73 -21.13
N VAL A 18 -52.60 -4.02 -20.63
CA VAL A 18 -51.31 -3.90 -21.30
C VAL A 18 -50.68 -5.27 -21.17
N GLU A 19 -50.81 -6.08 -22.22
CA GLU A 19 -49.90 -7.21 -22.42
C GLU A 19 -48.48 -6.63 -22.36
N PRO A 20 -47.60 -7.15 -21.49
CA PRO A 20 -46.20 -6.77 -21.55
C PRO A 20 -45.70 -7.25 -22.91
N SER A 21 -45.51 -6.30 -23.83
CA SER A 21 -44.73 -6.55 -25.02
C SER A 21 -43.36 -6.99 -24.54
N ILE A 22 -43.08 -8.28 -24.67
CA ILE A 22 -41.74 -8.83 -24.57
C ILE A 22 -40.99 -8.20 -25.75
N GLU A 23 -40.43 -7.01 -25.53
CA GLU A 23 -39.41 -6.47 -26.41
C GLU A 23 -38.30 -7.50 -26.41
N SER A 24 -38.14 -8.14 -27.57
CA SER A 24 -37.05 -9.06 -27.86
C SER A 24 -35.75 -8.48 -27.31
N ASN A 25 -35.03 -9.23 -26.48
CA ASN A 25 -33.66 -8.93 -26.04
C ASN A 25 -32.83 -8.55 -27.27
N SER A 26 -32.73 -7.26 -27.59
CA SER A 26 -31.89 -6.78 -28.66
C SER A 26 -30.46 -7.03 -28.22
N VAL A 27 -29.73 -7.85 -28.97
CA VAL A 27 -28.32 -8.14 -28.69
C VAL A 27 -27.55 -6.82 -28.74
N SER A 28 -27.11 -6.35 -27.58
CA SER A 28 -26.26 -5.17 -27.51
C SER A 28 -24.85 -5.52 -28.00
N GLU A 29 -24.25 -4.64 -28.79
CA GLU A 29 -22.94 -4.86 -29.40
C GLU A 29 -21.88 -3.91 -28.80
N PRO A 30 -20.60 -4.33 -28.72
CA PRO A 30 -19.54 -3.52 -28.13
C PRO A 30 -19.02 -2.43 -29.09
N PHE A 31 -19.00 -1.21 -28.58
CA PHE A 31 -18.52 -0.01 -29.27
C PHE A 31 -17.55 0.78 -28.39
N ILE A 32 -16.66 1.53 -29.03
CA ILE A 32 -15.75 2.46 -28.37
C ILE A 32 -15.75 3.82 -29.06
N ARG A 33 -15.30 4.83 -28.35
CA ARG A 33 -15.11 6.18 -28.86
C ARG A 33 -13.62 6.44 -29.02
N PHE A 34 -13.21 6.85 -30.22
CA PHE A 34 -11.82 7.23 -30.51
C PHE A 34 -11.61 8.72 -30.28
N ALA A 35 -10.37 9.11 -30.00
CA ALA A 35 -9.94 10.50 -29.90
C ALA A 35 -8.60 10.73 -30.59
N LYS A 36 -8.43 11.91 -31.18
CA LYS A 36 -7.15 12.34 -31.79
C LYS A 36 -6.16 12.81 -30.73
N ASP A 37 -6.67 13.49 -29.71
CA ASP A 37 -5.94 13.90 -28.51
C ASP A 37 -6.88 13.74 -27.30
N ALA A 38 -6.35 13.88 -26.08
CA ALA A 38 -7.12 13.70 -24.86
C ALA A 38 -8.36 14.62 -24.74
N THR A 39 -8.40 15.73 -25.50
CA THR A 39 -9.47 16.75 -25.43
C THR A 39 -10.46 16.67 -26.59
N LYS A 40 -10.09 16.04 -27.71
CA LYS A 40 -10.89 16.01 -28.95
C LYS A 40 -11.34 14.59 -29.29
N GLN A 41 -12.41 14.16 -28.63
CA GLN A 41 -13.07 12.90 -28.90
C GLN A 41 -13.95 12.97 -30.15
N LYS A 42 -13.96 11.91 -30.96
CA LYS A 42 -14.81 11.82 -32.17
C LYS A 42 -16.29 11.88 -31.77
N PRO A 43 -17.18 12.41 -32.62
CA PRO A 43 -18.59 12.61 -32.27
C PRO A 43 -19.46 11.34 -32.31
N LYS A 44 -18.90 10.21 -32.79
CA LYS A 44 -19.57 8.91 -32.90
C LYS A 44 -18.77 7.82 -32.19
N LEU A 45 -19.46 6.78 -31.72
CA LEU A 45 -18.81 5.54 -31.34
C LEU A 45 -18.65 4.64 -32.59
N ARG A 46 -17.66 3.76 -32.57
CA ARG A 46 -17.39 2.78 -33.62
C ARG A 46 -17.41 1.38 -33.04
N SER A 47 -17.76 0.40 -33.87
CA SER A 47 -17.66 -0.99 -33.46
C SER A 47 -16.19 -1.30 -33.16
N ILE A 48 -15.93 -2.14 -32.17
CA ILE A 48 -14.57 -2.61 -31.89
C ILE A 48 -13.95 -3.38 -33.07
N ASN A 49 -14.78 -3.86 -34.00
CA ASN A 49 -14.38 -4.59 -35.20
C ASN A 49 -14.10 -3.66 -36.39
N ASP A 50 -14.46 -2.38 -36.29
CA ASP A 50 -14.17 -1.42 -37.35
C ASP A 50 -12.66 -1.05 -37.34
N PRO A 51 -12.09 -0.71 -38.50
CA PRO A 51 -10.73 -0.21 -38.56
C PRO A 51 -10.52 1.02 -37.65
N ILE A 52 -9.42 1.00 -36.90
CA ILE A 52 -8.99 2.15 -36.10
C ILE A 52 -8.74 3.33 -37.06
N PRO A 53 -9.35 4.51 -36.82
CA PRO A 53 -9.10 5.68 -37.66
C PRO A 53 -7.61 6.05 -37.67
N GLU A 54 -7.06 6.42 -38.83
CA GLU A 54 -5.63 6.76 -38.97
C GLU A 54 -5.14 7.86 -38.01
N ASP A 55 -6.03 8.82 -37.68
CA ASP A 55 -5.74 9.93 -36.77
C ASP A 55 -6.08 9.63 -35.30
N ALA A 56 -6.62 8.45 -34.99
CA ALA A 56 -6.94 8.06 -33.62
C ALA A 56 -5.67 7.74 -32.85
N ARG A 57 -5.61 8.26 -31.62
CA ARG A 57 -4.51 8.04 -30.69
C ARG A 57 -4.97 7.43 -29.37
N PHE A 58 -6.24 7.65 -29.03
CA PHE A 58 -6.83 7.16 -27.79
C PHE A 58 -8.17 6.48 -28.06
N ALA A 59 -8.54 5.58 -27.16
CA ALA A 59 -9.83 4.89 -27.13
C ALA A 59 -10.46 4.94 -25.74
N SER A 60 -11.78 4.97 -25.70
CA SER A 60 -12.60 5.00 -24.48
C SER A 60 -12.76 3.60 -23.83
N PRO A 61 -13.51 3.51 -22.72
CA PRO A 61 -14.10 2.25 -22.26
C PRO A 61 -15.07 1.68 -23.31
N ILE A 62 -15.55 0.47 -23.06
CA ILE A 62 -16.37 -0.32 -23.99
C ILE A 62 -17.84 -0.16 -23.62
N TYR A 63 -18.64 0.32 -24.57
CA TYR A 63 -20.07 0.60 -24.41
C TYR A 63 -20.89 -0.39 -25.23
N PHE A 64 -21.86 -1.04 -24.61
CA PHE A 64 -22.74 -1.99 -25.29
C PHE A 64 -23.98 -1.29 -25.84
N LEU A 65 -24.04 -1.07 -27.15
CA LEU A 65 -25.11 -0.32 -27.82
C LEU A 65 -26.23 -1.23 -28.33
N SER A 66 -27.46 -0.81 -28.10
CA SER A 66 -28.68 -1.35 -28.69
C SER A 66 -28.82 -0.97 -30.17
N ASP A 67 -29.67 -1.69 -30.90
CA ASP A 67 -30.03 -1.36 -32.29
C ASP A 67 -30.59 0.05 -32.46
N LYS A 68 -31.32 0.54 -31.45
CA LYS A 68 -31.88 1.89 -31.46
C LYS A 68 -30.78 2.96 -31.40
N GLU A 69 -29.78 2.77 -30.55
CA GLU A 69 -28.63 3.67 -30.40
C GLU A 69 -27.74 3.65 -31.65
N LYS A 70 -27.49 2.46 -32.23
CA LYS A 70 -26.78 2.30 -33.51
C LYS A 70 -27.48 3.10 -34.62
N LYS A 71 -28.77 2.84 -34.84
CA LYS A 71 -29.59 3.57 -35.83
C LYS A 71 -29.65 5.07 -35.55
N ARG A 72 -29.62 5.49 -34.29
CA ARG A 72 -29.63 6.92 -33.92
C ARG A 72 -28.35 7.60 -34.38
N GLN A 73 -27.17 7.04 -34.09
CA GLN A 73 -25.92 7.68 -34.54
C GLN A 73 -25.77 7.66 -36.07
N ASP A 74 -26.30 6.65 -36.76
CA ASP A 74 -26.23 6.53 -38.22
C ASP A 74 -27.05 7.64 -38.93
N ARG A 75 -28.15 8.06 -38.33
CA ARG A 75 -29.00 9.16 -38.83
C ARG A 75 -28.32 10.54 -38.75
N LEU A 76 -27.24 10.68 -37.99
CA LEU A 76 -26.50 11.93 -37.82
C LEU A 76 -25.16 11.82 -38.55
N PRO A 77 -25.01 12.26 -39.81
CA PRO A 77 -23.78 12.03 -40.59
C PRO A 77 -22.51 12.52 -39.88
N THR A 78 -22.59 13.70 -39.25
CA THR A 78 -21.49 14.32 -38.50
C THR A 78 -21.40 13.84 -37.05
N GLY A 79 -22.42 13.12 -36.53
CA GLY A 79 -22.53 12.74 -35.12
C GLY A 79 -22.95 13.87 -34.18
N TYR A 80 -23.30 15.04 -34.72
CA TYR A 80 -23.77 16.20 -33.97
C TYR A 80 -25.26 16.44 -34.24
N GLU A 81 -26.04 16.58 -33.17
CA GLU A 81 -27.44 17.02 -33.25
C GLU A 81 -27.51 18.55 -33.24
N THR A 82 -26.64 19.18 -32.45
CA THR A 82 -26.32 20.62 -32.50
C THR A 82 -24.79 20.80 -32.41
N SER A 83 -24.28 22.04 -32.52
CA SER A 83 -22.83 22.29 -32.39
C SER A 83 -22.23 21.78 -31.07
N ASP A 84 -23.06 21.72 -30.01
CA ASP A 84 -22.59 21.46 -28.65
C ASP A 84 -23.05 20.10 -28.10
N THR A 85 -24.01 19.43 -28.76
CA THR A 85 -24.48 18.08 -28.41
C THR A 85 -24.08 17.05 -29.45
N CYS A 86 -23.13 16.19 -29.08
CA CYS A 86 -22.72 15.04 -29.89
C CYS A 86 -23.38 13.74 -29.41
N VAL A 87 -23.82 12.92 -30.37
CA VAL A 87 -24.56 11.68 -30.10
C VAL A 87 -23.75 10.68 -29.28
N ALA A 88 -22.43 10.65 -29.45
CA ALA A 88 -21.58 9.76 -28.67
C ALA A 88 -21.63 10.05 -27.18
N LYS A 89 -21.62 11.33 -26.77
CA LYS A 89 -21.67 11.69 -25.35
C LYS A 89 -22.96 11.19 -24.70
N GLU A 90 -24.09 11.42 -25.37
CA GLU A 90 -25.40 11.02 -24.86
C GLU A 90 -25.56 9.50 -24.79
N ILE A 91 -25.05 8.76 -25.79
CA ILE A 91 -25.05 7.29 -25.75
C ILE A 91 -24.17 6.78 -24.61
N GLN A 92 -22.99 7.39 -24.40
CA GLN A 92 -22.11 7.02 -23.29
C GLN A 92 -22.76 7.30 -21.92
N ASP A 93 -23.39 8.48 -21.75
CA ASP A 93 -24.14 8.85 -20.54
C ASP A 93 -25.24 7.82 -20.24
N LEU A 94 -26.02 7.44 -21.26
CA LEU A 94 -27.10 6.47 -21.11
C LEU A 94 -26.58 5.06 -20.79
N ALA A 95 -25.54 4.61 -21.49
CA ALA A 95 -24.95 3.31 -21.26
C ALA A 95 -24.28 3.21 -19.88
N GLU A 96 -23.66 4.28 -19.37
CA GLU A 96 -23.17 4.36 -18.00
C GLU A 96 -24.31 4.25 -16.99
N ALA A 97 -25.37 5.06 -17.15
CA ALA A 97 -26.53 5.05 -16.26
C ALA A 97 -27.26 3.68 -16.21
N GLU A 98 -27.20 2.91 -17.31
CA GLU A 98 -27.81 1.58 -17.42
C GLU A 98 -26.83 0.43 -17.12
N GLY A 99 -25.59 0.72 -16.69
CA GLY A 99 -24.59 -0.30 -16.38
C GLY A 99 -24.11 -1.11 -17.59
N ARG A 100 -24.27 -0.59 -18.82
CA ARG A 100 -23.88 -1.21 -20.09
C ARG A 100 -22.46 -0.82 -20.54
N VAL A 101 -21.58 -0.54 -19.59
CA VAL A 101 -20.20 -0.10 -19.81
C VAL A 101 -19.23 -1.02 -19.08
N TYR A 102 -18.17 -1.41 -19.77
CA TYR A 102 -17.06 -2.17 -19.20
C TYR A 102 -15.75 -1.44 -19.42
N TYR A 103 -14.96 -1.38 -18.36
CA TYR A 103 -13.69 -0.70 -18.31
C TYR A 103 -12.58 -1.75 -18.32
N PRO A 104 -11.75 -1.85 -19.36
CA PRO A 104 -10.50 -2.58 -19.27
C PRO A 104 -9.67 -2.06 -18.10
N ILE A 105 -9.19 -2.96 -17.23
CA ILE A 105 -8.42 -2.56 -16.06
C ILE A 105 -6.97 -2.40 -16.49
N TYR A 106 -6.51 -1.15 -16.42
CA TYR A 106 -5.13 -0.77 -16.67
C TYR A 106 -4.51 -0.18 -15.42
N VAL A 107 -3.20 -0.33 -15.28
CA VAL A 107 -2.40 0.29 -14.22
C VAL A 107 -1.34 1.17 -14.89
N GLU A 108 -1.14 2.38 -14.38
CA GLU A 108 -0.17 3.33 -14.93
C GLU A 108 0.67 3.95 -13.80
N SER A 109 1.97 4.09 -14.05
CA SER A 109 2.89 4.86 -13.21
C SER A 109 3.69 5.78 -14.12
N ASP A 110 3.64 7.09 -13.88
CA ASP A 110 4.46 8.08 -14.58
C ASP A 110 5.47 8.79 -13.67
N ALA A 111 5.64 8.28 -12.45
CA ALA A 111 6.52 8.80 -11.41
C ALA A 111 7.96 9.10 -11.89
N GLU A 112 8.59 10.11 -11.27
CA GLU A 112 9.96 10.55 -11.56
C GLU A 112 11.05 9.62 -10.97
N VAL A 113 10.92 8.32 -11.26
CA VAL A 113 11.87 7.27 -10.91
C VAL A 113 12.28 6.49 -12.18
N ASN A 114 13.22 5.55 -12.05
CA ASN A 114 13.60 4.72 -13.20
C ASN A 114 12.49 3.71 -13.55
N LEU A 115 12.49 3.22 -14.79
CA LEU A 115 11.43 2.34 -15.31
C LEU A 115 11.37 1.02 -14.55
N GLU A 116 12.52 0.51 -14.11
CA GLU A 116 12.64 -0.70 -13.32
C GLU A 116 11.84 -0.58 -12.01
N LYS A 117 11.97 0.55 -11.31
CA LYS A 117 11.24 0.80 -10.07
C LYS A 117 9.73 0.98 -10.31
N GLN A 118 9.32 1.63 -11.40
CA GLN A 118 7.90 1.71 -11.77
C GLN A 118 7.32 0.31 -12.06
N ILE A 119 8.07 -0.54 -12.75
CA ILE A 119 7.67 -1.93 -13.01
C ILE A 119 7.48 -2.70 -11.70
N ASP A 120 8.41 -2.56 -10.75
CA ASP A 120 8.30 -3.24 -9.46
C ASP A 120 7.10 -2.74 -8.64
N TRP A 121 6.83 -1.43 -8.65
CA TRP A 121 5.63 -0.86 -8.01
C TRP A 121 4.34 -1.42 -8.61
N ILE A 122 4.25 -1.48 -9.93
CA ILE A 122 3.06 -2.03 -10.59
C ILE A 122 2.95 -3.53 -10.33
N ARG A 123 4.05 -4.30 -10.34
CA ARG A 123 4.03 -5.73 -9.98
C ARG A 123 3.45 -5.93 -8.59
N GLN A 124 3.88 -5.12 -7.64
CA GLN A 124 3.39 -5.19 -6.27
C GLN A 124 1.90 -4.85 -6.19
N PHE A 125 1.44 -3.80 -6.88
CA PHE A 125 0.02 -3.46 -6.95
C PHE A 125 -0.82 -4.59 -7.54
N LEU A 126 -0.35 -5.20 -8.64
CA LEU A 126 -1.06 -6.31 -9.28
C LEU A 126 -1.25 -7.48 -8.32
N VAL A 127 -0.19 -7.89 -7.60
CA VAL A 127 -0.22 -9.04 -6.70
C VAL A 127 -1.03 -8.74 -5.44
N GLU A 128 -0.76 -7.61 -4.80
CA GLU A 128 -1.27 -7.32 -3.45
C GLU A 128 -2.66 -6.71 -3.46
N GLU A 129 -2.98 -5.90 -4.46
CA GLU A 129 -4.28 -5.20 -4.53
C GLU A 129 -5.25 -5.88 -5.47
N LEU A 130 -4.76 -6.31 -6.63
CA LEU A 130 -5.63 -6.87 -7.66
C LEU A 130 -5.70 -8.40 -7.58
N GLY A 131 -4.75 -9.06 -6.91
CA GLY A 131 -4.67 -10.52 -6.87
C GLY A 131 -4.27 -11.14 -8.21
N ILE A 132 -3.58 -10.39 -9.06
CA ILE A 132 -3.25 -10.76 -10.44
C ILE A 132 -1.76 -11.09 -10.54
N ALA A 133 -1.43 -12.24 -11.13
CA ALA A 133 -0.05 -12.58 -11.41
C ALA A 133 0.51 -11.67 -12.53
N PRO A 134 1.69 -11.02 -12.34
CA PRO A 134 2.28 -10.14 -13.35
C PRO A 134 2.49 -10.78 -14.74
N SER A 135 2.63 -12.11 -14.78
CA SER A 135 2.77 -12.91 -16.00
C SER A 135 1.49 -13.02 -16.83
N GLU A 136 0.33 -12.74 -16.24
CA GLU A 136 -0.96 -12.73 -16.95
C GLU A 136 -1.26 -11.36 -17.58
N CYS A 137 -0.44 -10.35 -17.29
CA CYS A 137 -0.63 -8.99 -17.77
C CYS A 137 0.20 -8.70 -19.02
N THR A 138 -0.28 -7.76 -19.82
CA THR A 138 0.48 -7.21 -20.95
C THR A 138 1.11 -5.88 -20.57
N TRP A 139 2.43 -5.77 -20.72
CA TRP A 139 3.21 -4.61 -20.28
C TRP A 139 3.55 -3.70 -21.44
N TYR A 140 3.49 -2.39 -21.21
CA TYR A 140 3.78 -1.36 -22.20
C TYR A 140 4.67 -0.25 -21.64
N PHE A 141 5.64 0.17 -22.43
CA PHE A 141 6.27 1.46 -22.26
C PHE A 141 5.48 2.52 -23.03
N SER A 142 5.16 3.64 -22.39
CA SER A 142 4.27 4.68 -22.95
C SER A 142 4.86 5.46 -24.14
N GLY A 143 6.17 5.36 -24.34
CA GLY A 143 6.93 6.22 -25.24
C GLY A 143 7.55 7.45 -24.56
N GLY A 144 7.26 7.68 -23.28
CA GLY A 144 7.79 8.80 -22.50
C GLY A 144 8.55 8.33 -21.26
N ARG A 145 7.95 8.55 -20.09
CA ARG A 145 8.51 8.15 -18.79
C ARG A 145 7.64 7.12 -18.05
N SER A 146 6.51 6.72 -18.64
CA SER A 146 5.46 5.97 -17.95
C SER A 146 5.45 4.50 -18.39
N ILE A 147 5.13 3.63 -17.44
CA ILE A 147 4.83 2.22 -17.66
C ILE A 147 3.33 2.02 -17.51
N HIS A 148 2.74 1.33 -18.50
CA HIS A 148 1.33 0.97 -18.49
C HIS A 148 1.23 -0.55 -18.48
N VAL A 149 0.29 -1.07 -17.72
CA VAL A 149 -0.02 -2.50 -17.70
C VAL A 149 -1.47 -2.71 -18.01
N HIS A 150 -1.74 -3.62 -18.93
CA HIS A 150 -3.09 -4.07 -19.24
C HIS A 150 -3.32 -5.42 -18.57
N THR A 151 -4.38 -5.52 -17.76
CA THR A 151 -4.72 -6.75 -17.04
C THR A 151 -5.74 -7.58 -17.83
N PRO A 152 -5.88 -8.89 -17.56
CA PRO A 152 -6.86 -9.74 -18.23
C PRO A 152 -8.26 -9.62 -17.63
N TYR A 153 -8.59 -8.49 -17.00
CA TYR A 153 -9.89 -8.25 -16.35
C TYR A 153 -10.55 -6.96 -16.81
N LEU A 154 -11.88 -6.96 -16.69
CA LEU A 154 -12.77 -5.83 -16.87
C LEU A 154 -13.25 -5.33 -15.49
N ALA A 155 -13.68 -4.08 -15.44
CA ALA A 155 -14.39 -3.49 -14.31
C ALA A 155 -15.73 -2.92 -14.76
N ASN A 156 -16.69 -2.88 -13.86
CA ASN A 156 -17.89 -2.05 -13.94
C ASN A 156 -17.70 -0.73 -13.17
N GLU A 157 -18.73 0.12 -13.16
CA GLU A 157 -18.69 1.43 -12.52
C GLU A 157 -18.36 1.39 -11.01
N ARG A 158 -18.93 0.42 -10.28
CA ARG A 158 -18.63 0.24 -8.85
C ARG A 158 -17.16 -0.15 -8.66
N GLN A 159 -16.67 -1.08 -9.48
CA GLN A 159 -15.30 -1.58 -9.39
C GLN A 159 -14.26 -0.53 -9.78
N ILE A 160 -14.49 0.34 -10.77
CA ILE A 160 -13.53 1.43 -11.06
C ILE A 160 -13.39 2.42 -9.90
N THR A 161 -14.46 2.60 -9.11
CA THR A 161 -14.42 3.45 -7.92
C THR A 161 -13.55 2.81 -6.83
N THR A 162 -13.70 1.49 -6.63
CA THR A 162 -12.82 0.72 -5.74
C THR A 162 -11.38 0.74 -6.22
N LEU A 163 -11.12 0.49 -7.51
CA LEU A 163 -9.78 0.51 -8.10
C LEU A 163 -9.10 1.88 -7.96
N ARG A 164 -9.86 2.98 -8.10
CA ARG A 164 -9.38 4.33 -7.81
C ARG A 164 -8.93 4.46 -6.36
N GLY A 165 -9.74 3.96 -5.42
CA GLY A 165 -9.41 3.95 -4.00
C GLY A 165 -8.13 3.17 -3.72
N LEU A 166 -8.01 1.94 -4.24
CA LEU A 166 -6.82 1.11 -4.08
C LEU A 166 -5.57 1.80 -4.63
N ALA A 167 -5.65 2.40 -5.83
CA ALA A 167 -4.51 3.12 -6.42
C ALA A 167 -4.14 4.40 -5.67
N LYS A 168 -5.12 5.12 -5.09
CA LYS A 168 -4.86 6.28 -4.21
C LYS A 168 -4.22 5.87 -2.88
N ASP A 169 -4.69 4.77 -2.31
CA ASP A 169 -4.23 4.24 -1.02
C ASP A 169 -2.91 3.46 -1.14
N PHE A 170 -2.44 3.22 -2.37
CA PHE A 170 -1.21 2.50 -2.62
C PHE A 170 0.01 3.37 -2.32
N ASP A 171 1.02 2.77 -1.68
CA ASP A 171 2.20 3.50 -1.21
C ASP A 171 3.06 4.11 -2.34
N TYR A 172 2.87 3.63 -3.57
CA TYR A 172 3.64 4.04 -4.74
C TYR A 172 2.82 4.90 -5.69
N ASP A 173 3.53 5.75 -6.42
CA ASP A 173 2.93 6.76 -7.30
C ASP A 173 2.39 6.09 -8.59
N LEU A 174 1.16 5.58 -8.47
CA LEU A 174 0.31 5.15 -9.57
C LEU A 174 -0.66 6.28 -9.91
N ASP A 175 -1.11 6.39 -11.17
CA ASP A 175 -2.11 7.39 -11.56
C ASP A 175 -3.54 6.89 -11.23
N PRO A 176 -4.20 7.36 -10.14
CA PRO A 176 -5.55 6.94 -9.83
C PRO A 176 -6.60 7.55 -10.79
N LEU A 177 -6.24 8.61 -11.53
CA LEU A 177 -7.15 9.28 -12.44
C LEU A 177 -7.47 8.44 -13.67
N ILE A 178 -6.68 7.38 -13.94
CA ILE A 178 -6.99 6.41 -14.99
C ILE A 178 -8.32 5.69 -14.72
N TYR A 179 -8.72 5.56 -13.45
CA TYR A 179 -9.99 4.97 -13.05
C TYR A 179 -11.10 6.03 -13.01
N SER A 180 -11.24 6.81 -14.08
CA SER A 180 -12.34 7.76 -14.28
C SER A 180 -13.30 7.28 -15.36
N GLN A 181 -14.58 7.62 -15.18
CA GLN A 181 -15.58 7.46 -16.23
C GLN A 181 -15.08 8.14 -17.52
N LYS A 182 -15.33 7.49 -18.65
CA LYS A 182 -14.96 7.98 -20.00
C LYS A 182 -13.47 8.25 -20.22
N ARG A 183 -12.58 7.77 -19.33
CA ARG A 183 -11.13 7.92 -19.49
C ARG A 183 -10.69 7.37 -20.83
N GLN A 184 -9.87 8.14 -21.54
CA GLN A 184 -9.30 7.75 -22.81
C GLN A 184 -7.91 7.17 -22.61
N PHE A 185 -7.63 6.03 -23.24
CA PHE A 185 -6.36 5.33 -23.13
C PHE A 185 -5.63 5.34 -24.45
N ARG A 186 -4.33 5.59 -24.39
CA ARG A 186 -3.49 5.63 -25.59
C ARG A 186 -3.33 4.24 -26.20
N LEU A 187 -3.60 4.15 -27.49
CA LEU A 187 -3.51 2.91 -28.26
C LEU A 187 -2.04 2.44 -28.41
N PRO A 188 -1.79 1.13 -28.45
CA PRO A 188 -0.48 0.57 -28.82
C PRO A 188 0.03 1.09 -30.17
N GLY A 189 1.35 1.25 -30.31
CA GLY A 189 1.99 1.73 -31.54
C GLY A 189 1.86 3.23 -31.80
N ILE A 190 1.15 3.99 -30.96
CA ILE A 190 1.03 5.45 -31.10
C ILE A 190 2.26 6.14 -30.49
N THR A 191 2.89 7.00 -31.28
CA THR A 191 4.03 7.84 -30.86
C THR A 191 3.59 8.97 -29.94
N HIS A 192 4.38 9.18 -28.87
CA HIS A 192 4.22 10.33 -28.00
C HIS A 192 4.67 11.62 -28.70
N ASP A 193 3.96 12.74 -28.51
CA ASP A 193 4.17 14.01 -29.26
C ASP A 193 5.63 14.51 -29.27
N LYS A 194 6.39 14.13 -28.25
CA LYS A 194 7.83 14.43 -28.10
C LYS A 194 8.63 13.20 -27.64
N GLY A 195 8.15 12.01 -27.93
CA GLY A 195 8.75 10.78 -27.43
C GLY A 195 8.72 9.66 -28.44
N LEU A 196 8.79 8.44 -27.93
CA LEU A 196 8.85 7.20 -28.67
C LEU A 196 7.45 6.60 -28.85
N SER A 197 7.37 5.50 -29.60
CA SER A 197 6.13 4.75 -29.76
C SER A 197 5.78 3.97 -28.50
N LYS A 198 4.47 3.88 -28.19
CA LYS A 198 3.98 2.97 -27.15
C LYS A 198 4.22 1.53 -27.59
N VAL A 199 5.10 0.82 -26.90
CA VAL A 199 5.51 -0.54 -27.27
C VAL A 199 5.26 -1.53 -26.17
N LYS A 200 4.91 -2.76 -26.57
CA LYS A 200 4.88 -3.91 -25.66
C LYS A 200 6.30 -4.20 -25.18
N ILE A 201 6.44 -4.46 -23.89
CA ILE A 201 7.72 -4.78 -23.24
C ILE A 201 7.54 -6.05 -22.40
N GLU A 202 8.65 -6.66 -22.00
CA GLU A 202 8.63 -7.57 -20.86
C GLU A 202 9.15 -6.85 -19.62
N PRO A 203 8.62 -7.15 -18.43
CA PRO A 203 9.00 -6.44 -17.22
C PRO A 203 10.40 -6.81 -16.70
N ASP A 204 11.15 -7.69 -17.37
CA ASP A 204 12.57 -7.97 -17.11
C ASP A 204 13.51 -7.28 -18.12
N TRP A 205 12.98 -6.55 -19.10
CA TRP A 205 13.82 -5.86 -20.08
C TRP A 205 14.57 -4.69 -19.45
N SER A 206 15.84 -4.54 -19.84
CA SER A 206 16.60 -3.34 -19.49
C SER A 206 16.05 -2.11 -20.20
N ARG A 207 16.28 -0.94 -19.61
CA ARG A 207 15.98 0.36 -20.22
C ARG A 207 16.48 0.48 -21.66
N GLU A 208 17.72 0.07 -21.95
CA GLU A 208 18.30 0.16 -23.30
C GLU A 208 17.52 -0.68 -24.30
N ARG A 209 17.07 -1.88 -23.89
CA ARG A 209 16.24 -2.73 -24.73
C ARG A 209 14.88 -2.09 -24.97
N ILE A 210 14.21 -1.59 -23.93
CA ILE A 210 12.92 -0.90 -24.04
C ILE A 210 13.01 0.27 -25.03
N ILE A 211 14.00 1.15 -24.87
CA ILE A 211 14.20 2.30 -25.76
C ILE A 211 14.51 1.86 -27.19
N ARG A 212 15.32 0.82 -27.38
CA ARG A 212 15.63 0.28 -28.71
C ARG A 212 14.37 -0.23 -29.42
N GLU A 213 13.51 -0.98 -28.72
CA GLU A 213 12.25 -1.47 -29.30
C GLU A 213 11.27 -0.32 -29.57
N ALA A 214 11.20 0.68 -28.69
CA ALA A 214 10.36 1.85 -28.86
C ALA A 214 10.79 2.79 -30.01
N THR A 215 12.03 2.64 -30.51
CA THR A 215 12.58 3.39 -31.65
C THR A 215 12.31 2.70 -33.00
N LYS A 216 11.89 1.43 -32.99
CA LYS A 216 11.53 0.71 -34.22
C LYS A 216 10.18 1.21 -34.75
N ASP A 217 9.91 0.89 -36.01
CA ASP A 217 8.56 1.05 -36.54
C ASP A 217 7.66 -0.02 -35.91
N VAL A 218 6.62 0.42 -35.20
CA VAL A 218 5.77 -0.45 -34.37
C VAL A 218 4.44 -0.56 -35.06
N THR A 219 4.08 -1.79 -35.42
CA THR A 219 2.80 -2.08 -36.07
C THR A 219 1.66 -1.69 -35.14
N LYS A 220 0.75 -0.87 -35.67
CA LYS A 220 -0.49 -0.51 -34.98
C LYS A 220 -1.50 -1.64 -35.17
N PRO A 221 -2.36 -1.91 -34.18
CA PRO A 221 -3.48 -2.82 -34.36
C PRO A 221 -4.45 -2.25 -35.40
N ASP A 222 -5.02 -3.13 -36.23
CA ASP A 222 -5.97 -2.74 -37.27
C ASP A 222 -7.35 -2.42 -36.66
N THR A 223 -7.71 -3.14 -35.59
CA THR A 223 -8.99 -3.00 -34.88
C THR A 223 -8.80 -2.93 -33.36
N PHE A 224 -9.78 -2.41 -32.63
CA PHE A 224 -9.72 -2.43 -31.16
C PHE A 224 -9.93 -3.83 -30.59
N ARG A 225 -10.65 -4.70 -31.33
CA ARG A 225 -10.74 -6.13 -30.99
C ARG A 225 -9.34 -6.77 -30.89
N GLU A 226 -8.40 -6.43 -31.76
CA GLU A 226 -7.02 -6.95 -31.67
C GLU A 226 -6.30 -6.49 -30.40
N VAL A 227 -6.53 -5.26 -29.94
CA VAL A 227 -5.98 -4.77 -28.66
C VAL A 227 -6.48 -5.63 -27.49
N LEU A 228 -7.77 -5.97 -27.50
CA LEU A 228 -8.36 -6.83 -26.48
C LEU A 228 -7.86 -8.26 -26.61
N LEU A 229 -7.77 -8.82 -27.82
CA LEU A 229 -7.25 -10.17 -28.02
C LEU A 229 -5.79 -10.30 -27.57
N ASP A 230 -4.93 -9.30 -27.82
CA ASP A 230 -3.54 -9.30 -27.33
C ASP A 230 -3.46 -9.27 -25.79
N THR A 231 -4.44 -8.63 -25.12
CA THR A 231 -4.45 -8.49 -23.66
C THR A 231 -5.08 -9.70 -22.97
N PHE A 232 -6.21 -10.21 -23.48
CA PHE A 232 -7.02 -11.23 -22.82
C PHE A 232 -6.79 -12.64 -23.39
N ASP A 233 -6.12 -12.78 -24.53
CA ASP A 233 -5.90 -14.03 -25.27
C ASP A 233 -7.23 -14.75 -25.65
N ARG A 234 -8.35 -14.03 -25.64
CA ARG A 234 -9.70 -14.53 -25.98
C ARG A 234 -10.71 -13.40 -26.15
N ASP A 235 -11.88 -13.76 -26.68
CA ASP A 235 -13.02 -12.85 -26.81
C ASP A 235 -13.83 -12.73 -25.51
N VAL A 236 -13.44 -11.76 -24.67
CA VAL A 236 -14.08 -11.50 -23.38
C VAL A 236 -15.42 -10.80 -23.47
N LEU A 237 -15.76 -10.20 -24.61
CA LEU A 237 -16.96 -9.37 -24.74
C LEU A 237 -18.22 -10.15 -25.09
N SER A 238 -18.08 -11.45 -25.38
CA SER A 238 -19.21 -12.37 -25.50
C SER A 238 -19.90 -12.63 -24.15
N GLN A 239 -19.12 -12.60 -23.05
CA GLN A 239 -19.58 -12.83 -21.68
C GLN A 239 -18.74 -11.99 -20.69
N PRO A 240 -18.84 -10.65 -20.75
CA PRO A 240 -17.95 -9.75 -20.00
C PRO A 240 -18.04 -9.93 -18.48
N GLU A 241 -19.20 -10.35 -17.97
CA GLU A 241 -19.43 -10.68 -16.55
C GLU A 241 -18.46 -11.73 -16.01
N ASN A 242 -18.05 -12.70 -16.84
CA ASN A 242 -17.10 -13.74 -16.43
C ASN A 242 -15.66 -13.23 -16.27
N TYR A 243 -15.40 -12.00 -16.71
CA TYR A 243 -14.08 -11.36 -16.70
C TYR A 243 -14.06 -10.12 -15.81
N LEU A 244 -15.12 -9.88 -15.03
CA LEU A 244 -15.11 -8.81 -14.04
C LEU A 244 -14.12 -9.14 -12.92
N TRP A 245 -13.19 -8.23 -12.68
CA TRP A 245 -12.28 -8.30 -11.55
C TRP A 245 -13.06 -8.34 -10.25
N GLN A 246 -12.69 -9.27 -9.38
CA GLN A 246 -13.22 -9.32 -8.02
C GLN A 246 -12.14 -8.79 -7.09
N PRO A 247 -12.48 -7.85 -6.19
CA PRO A 247 -11.57 -7.48 -5.11
C PRO A 247 -11.08 -8.73 -4.40
N LEU A 248 -9.82 -8.72 -3.98
CA LEU A 248 -9.31 -9.68 -3.02
C LEU A 248 -10.20 -9.58 -1.77
N THR A 249 -11.20 -10.44 -1.71
CA THR A 249 -11.98 -10.63 -0.51
C THR A 249 -11.02 -11.32 0.44
N GLU A 250 -10.48 -10.58 1.41
CA GLU A 250 -10.10 -11.24 2.64
C GLU A 250 -11.31 -12.08 3.03
N SER A 251 -11.13 -13.37 3.18
CA SER A 251 -12.09 -14.25 3.82
C SER A 251 -12.25 -13.78 5.28
N LYS A 252 -12.97 -12.68 5.46
CA LYS A 252 -13.57 -12.24 6.71
C LYS A 252 -15.00 -11.85 6.35
N PRO A 253 -16.00 -12.57 6.88
CA PRO A 253 -17.38 -12.11 6.78
C PRO A 253 -17.46 -10.72 7.38
N GLU A 254 -18.29 -9.90 6.76
CA GLU A 254 -18.84 -8.63 7.22
C GLU A 254 -18.75 -8.41 8.74
N GLU A 255 -17.68 -7.78 9.18
CA GLU A 255 -17.74 -6.67 10.14
C GLU A 255 -16.67 -5.70 9.62
N GLU A 256 -17.08 -4.74 8.77
CA GLU A 256 -16.39 -3.44 8.84
C GLU A 256 -16.33 -3.12 10.33
N PRO A 257 -15.16 -2.82 10.92
CA PRO A 257 -15.17 -2.34 12.29
C PRO A 257 -16.14 -1.18 12.27
N GLU A 258 -17.31 -1.34 12.92
CA GLU A 258 -18.29 -0.27 13.00
C GLU A 258 -17.47 0.95 13.41
N PRO A 259 -17.55 2.06 12.66
CA PRO A 259 -16.86 3.26 13.07
C PRO A 259 -17.29 3.49 14.50
N PHE A 260 -16.36 3.28 15.43
CA PHE A 260 -16.45 3.95 16.70
C PHE A 260 -16.25 5.41 16.30
N ASP A 261 -17.35 6.08 15.93
CA ASP A 261 -17.51 7.49 16.24
C ASP A 261 -16.97 7.57 17.66
N ALA A 262 -15.91 8.34 17.86
CA ALA A 262 -15.07 8.23 19.05
C ALA A 262 -15.86 8.51 20.35
N GLY A 263 -17.17 8.71 20.28
CA GLY A 263 -17.83 9.88 20.78
C GLY A 263 -17.01 11.11 20.45
N LEU A 264 -17.71 12.19 20.18
CA LEU A 264 -17.42 13.34 21.04
C LEU A 264 -17.57 12.83 22.50
N ASN A 265 -16.51 12.22 23.07
CA ASN A 265 -16.56 11.80 24.46
C ASN A 265 -16.86 13.06 25.28
N GLU A 266 -17.55 12.95 26.42
CA GLU A 266 -17.93 14.07 27.29
C GLU A 266 -16.78 15.08 27.61
N TRP A 267 -15.53 14.67 27.38
CA TRP A 267 -14.31 15.47 27.44
C TRP A 267 -14.22 16.66 26.48
N GLU A 268 -15.02 16.71 25.40
CA GLU A 268 -15.06 17.89 24.52
C GLU A 268 -15.60 19.15 25.20
N TYR A 269 -16.35 18.99 26.30
CA TYR A 269 -16.81 20.10 27.12
C TYR A 269 -15.74 20.62 28.09
N HIS A 270 -14.61 19.91 28.22
CA HIS A 270 -13.55 20.25 29.16
C HIS A 270 -12.37 20.93 28.46
N SER A 271 -12.46 22.26 28.44
CA SER A 271 -11.34 23.20 28.28
C SER A 271 -10.03 22.68 28.90
N PRO A 272 -8.83 23.00 28.35
CA PRO A 272 -7.51 22.56 28.84
C PRO A 272 -7.13 23.01 30.27
N GLY A 273 -8.08 23.51 31.07
CA GLY A 273 -7.89 23.92 32.46
C GLY A 273 -7.90 22.79 33.50
N GLN A 274 -8.14 21.52 33.12
CA GLN A 274 -8.24 20.41 34.08
C GLN A 274 -6.97 19.54 34.13
N GLY A 275 -5.86 20.06 34.67
CA GLY A 275 -4.70 19.23 35.04
C GLY A 275 -3.91 18.58 33.88
N GLN A 276 -2.66 18.23 34.17
CA GLN A 276 -1.70 17.78 33.15
C GLN A 276 -2.10 16.46 32.45
N ALA A 277 -2.75 15.54 33.18
CA ALA A 277 -3.10 14.21 32.66
C ALA A 277 -4.25 14.24 31.65
N ILE A 278 -5.28 15.07 31.88
CA ILE A 278 -6.41 15.21 30.95
C ILE A 278 -5.95 15.95 29.70
N HIS A 279 -5.12 16.99 29.84
CA HIS A 279 -4.54 17.68 28.69
C HIS A 279 -3.66 16.76 27.83
N ALA A 280 -2.85 15.92 28.45
CA ALA A 280 -2.05 14.90 27.75
C ALA A 280 -2.94 13.90 26.99
N LYS A 281 -4.01 13.41 27.63
CA LYS A 281 -4.96 12.52 26.96
C LYS A 281 -5.64 13.23 25.78
N TRP A 282 -6.11 14.46 25.97
CA TRP A 282 -6.72 15.25 24.90
C TRP A 282 -5.78 15.43 23.70
N ASN A 283 -4.52 15.81 23.95
CA ASN A 283 -3.52 15.96 22.87
C ASN A 283 -3.27 14.65 22.12
N ALA A 284 -3.31 13.50 22.79
CA ALA A 284 -3.13 12.19 22.16
C ALA A 284 -4.25 11.83 21.17
N HIS A 285 -5.45 12.40 21.30
CA HIS A 285 -6.58 12.13 20.40
C HIS A 285 -6.76 13.24 19.35
N TYR A 286 -6.63 14.52 19.74
CA TYR A 286 -7.14 15.63 18.95
C TYR A 286 -6.08 16.56 18.36
N SER A 287 -4.80 16.39 18.71
CA SER A 287 -3.75 17.17 18.04
C SER A 287 -3.50 16.67 16.61
N HIS A 288 -2.72 17.43 15.82
CA HIS A 288 -2.43 17.07 14.43
C HIS A 288 -1.70 15.71 14.36
N PRO A 289 -2.16 14.73 13.57
CA PRO A 289 -1.64 13.36 13.64
C PRO A 289 -0.24 13.23 13.03
N VAL A 290 0.55 12.34 13.62
CA VAL A 290 1.84 11.90 13.04
C VAL A 290 1.55 10.79 12.04
N SER A 291 2.07 10.92 10.82
CA SER A 291 2.02 9.86 9.81
C SER A 291 3.44 9.31 9.55
N PRO A 292 3.72 8.04 9.90
CA PRO A 292 4.98 7.39 9.59
C PRO A 292 5.26 7.24 8.08
N TYR A 293 4.24 7.38 7.24
CA TYR A 293 4.34 7.11 5.80
C TYR A 293 4.55 8.38 4.98
N ARG A 294 4.44 9.56 5.62
CA ARG A 294 4.55 10.84 4.93
C ARG A 294 5.93 11.00 4.30
N ASN A 295 5.95 11.48 3.05
CA ASN A 295 7.17 11.75 2.27
C ASN A 295 8.07 10.52 2.06
N ALA A 296 7.50 9.31 2.04
CA ALA A 296 8.24 8.07 1.80
C ALA A 296 8.75 7.89 0.35
N GLY A 297 8.33 8.75 -0.59
CA GLY A 297 8.68 8.69 -2.02
C GLY A 297 10.19 8.76 -2.34
N ASN A 298 11.02 9.16 -1.37
CA ASN A 298 12.48 9.18 -1.47
C ASN A 298 13.14 7.80 -1.23
N GLY A 299 12.35 6.75 -0.95
CA GLY A 299 12.85 5.40 -0.62
C GLY A 299 13.46 5.25 0.78
N GLN A 300 13.36 6.28 1.62
CA GLN A 300 13.79 6.23 3.02
C GLN A 300 12.64 5.75 3.90
N ARG A 301 13.01 5.10 5.02
CA ARG A 301 12.07 4.59 6.01
C ARG A 301 11.95 5.52 7.21
N SER A 302 10.77 5.61 7.79
CA SER A 302 10.56 6.24 9.08
C SER A 302 10.73 5.24 10.22
N LEU A 303 10.86 5.75 11.43
CA LEU A 303 10.77 4.96 12.65
C LEU A 303 10.05 5.77 13.71
N VAL A 304 9.02 5.18 14.30
CA VAL A 304 8.31 5.72 15.45
C VAL A 304 8.44 4.76 16.62
N VAL A 305 8.75 5.30 17.80
CA VAL A 305 8.61 4.62 19.08
C VAL A 305 7.51 5.34 19.85
N ALA A 306 6.46 4.62 20.21
CA ALA A 306 5.31 5.23 20.88
C ALA A 306 4.74 4.34 21.97
N LYS A 307 4.09 4.99 22.95
CA LYS A 307 3.28 4.34 23.97
C LYS A 307 1.81 4.54 23.64
N VAL A 308 1.02 3.47 23.66
CA VAL A 308 -0.42 3.54 23.42
C VAL A 308 -1.12 4.19 24.62
N VAL A 309 -1.91 5.22 24.37
CA VAL A 309 -2.68 5.96 25.38
C VAL A 309 -4.11 5.44 25.47
N ASP A 310 -4.71 5.09 24.34
CA ASP A 310 -6.05 4.50 24.25
C ASP A 310 -6.18 3.63 22.99
N GLY A 311 -7.31 2.93 22.86
CA GLY A 311 -7.58 2.07 21.71
C GLY A 311 -7.59 2.83 20.37
N ALA A 312 -7.27 2.10 19.29
CA ALA A 312 -7.40 2.62 17.94
C ALA A 312 -8.87 2.87 17.58
N TYR A 313 -9.13 3.89 16.77
CA TYR A 313 -10.48 4.22 16.29
C TYR A 313 -10.44 4.73 14.85
N GLY A 314 -11.58 4.68 14.17
CA GLY A 314 -11.75 5.25 12.84
C GLY A 314 -12.26 6.69 12.96
N GLU A 315 -11.66 7.62 12.24
CA GLU A 315 -12.11 9.01 12.19
C GLU A 315 -12.18 9.47 10.75
N ILE A 316 -13.28 10.13 10.38
CA ILE A 316 -13.38 10.83 9.10
C ILE A 316 -12.78 12.21 9.30
N ARG A 317 -11.68 12.51 8.59
CA ARG A 317 -11.06 13.83 8.59
C ARG A 317 -10.98 14.37 7.18
N GLU A 318 -10.99 15.69 7.04
CA GLU A 318 -10.61 16.34 5.77
C GLU A 318 -9.26 15.78 5.31
N SER A 319 -9.24 15.34 4.06
CA SER A 319 -8.05 14.82 3.41
C SER A 319 -6.96 15.88 3.43
N LEU A 320 -5.76 15.48 3.85
CA LEU A 320 -4.57 16.34 3.82
C LEU A 320 -4.13 16.71 2.39
N TYR A 321 -4.74 16.09 1.37
CA TYR A 321 -4.40 16.26 -0.04
C TYR A 321 -5.43 17.10 -0.81
N ASP A 322 -6.68 17.13 -0.36
CA ASP A 322 -7.75 17.92 -0.97
C ASP A 322 -8.77 18.30 0.10
N GLU A 323 -8.89 19.59 0.40
CA GLU A 323 -9.75 20.17 1.46
C GLU A 323 -11.27 19.91 1.22
N LYS A 324 -11.63 19.12 0.21
CA LYS A 324 -13.02 18.75 -0.16
C LYS A 324 -13.34 17.27 -0.04
N ASP A 325 -12.35 16.42 0.19
CA ASP A 325 -12.56 14.98 0.33
C ASP A 325 -12.42 14.57 1.80
N GLU A 326 -13.43 13.90 2.34
CA GLU A 326 -13.40 13.27 3.66
C GLU A 326 -12.78 11.87 3.57
N GLU A 327 -11.70 11.62 4.31
CA GLU A 327 -10.99 10.34 4.34
C GLU A 327 -11.18 9.66 5.70
N GLN A 328 -11.64 8.39 5.70
CA GLN A 328 -11.65 7.57 6.90
C GLN A 328 -10.21 7.12 7.23
N GLN A 329 -9.70 7.56 8.38
CA GLN A 329 -8.35 7.29 8.85
C GLN A 329 -8.39 6.41 10.10
N ILE A 330 -7.42 5.49 10.23
CA ILE A 330 -7.23 4.71 11.46
C ILE A 330 -6.27 5.48 12.35
N ILE A 331 -6.76 5.94 13.49
CA ILE A 331 -6.04 6.77 14.44
C ILE A 331 -5.73 5.98 15.71
N LEU A 332 -4.47 6.05 16.16
CA LEU A 332 -4.01 5.46 17.41
C LEU A 332 -3.54 6.56 18.38
N PRO A 333 -4.25 6.79 19.49
CA PRO A 333 -3.83 7.74 20.51
C PRO A 333 -2.50 7.34 21.16
N CYS A 334 -1.48 8.19 21.03
CA CYS A 334 -0.12 7.84 21.43
C CYS A 334 0.56 8.93 22.27
N GLN A 335 1.54 8.49 23.04
CA GLN A 335 2.67 9.31 23.45
C GLN A 335 3.87 8.93 22.59
N ILE A 336 4.32 9.85 21.72
CA ILE A 336 5.44 9.64 20.82
C ILE A 336 6.73 9.84 21.61
N LEU A 337 7.50 8.76 21.80
CA LEU A 337 8.78 8.83 22.52
C LEU A 337 9.91 9.28 21.61
N GLN A 338 9.89 8.83 20.35
CA GLN A 338 10.85 9.23 19.33
C GLN A 338 10.24 9.03 17.96
N PHE A 339 10.52 9.95 17.04
CA PHE A 339 10.08 9.85 15.66
C PHE A 339 11.18 10.33 14.71
N PHE A 340 11.45 9.52 13.69
CA PHE A 340 12.30 9.86 12.56
C PHE A 340 11.44 9.75 11.30
N SER A 341 11.10 10.87 10.66
CA SER A 341 10.31 10.90 9.43
C SER A 341 11.08 10.32 8.24
N CYS A 342 10.38 9.97 7.15
CA CYS A 342 11.01 9.50 5.91
C CYS A 342 11.90 10.58 5.25
N ASP A 343 11.54 11.86 5.37
CA ASP A 343 12.35 12.97 4.83
C ASP A 343 13.45 13.48 5.79
N ARG A 344 13.45 13.02 7.04
CA ARG A 344 14.28 13.53 8.15
C ARG A 344 14.07 15.01 8.53
N GLU A 345 13.11 15.68 7.89
CA GLU A 345 12.79 17.09 8.13
C GLU A 345 11.60 17.23 9.09
N TYR A 346 10.58 16.39 8.95
CA TYR A 346 9.43 16.41 9.84
C TYR A 346 9.79 15.84 11.22
N GLN A 347 9.75 16.69 12.23
CA GLN A 347 10.07 16.35 13.62
C GLN A 347 8.84 16.47 14.51
N VAL A 348 8.79 15.58 15.50
CA VAL A 348 7.81 15.59 16.59
C VAL A 348 8.60 15.70 17.88
N GLU A 349 8.13 16.50 18.83
CA GLU A 349 8.87 16.67 20.08
C GLU A 349 8.91 15.35 20.86
N ARG A 350 10.05 15.08 21.53
CA ARG A 350 10.18 13.86 22.33
C ARG A 350 9.18 13.88 23.47
N ARG A 351 8.47 12.75 23.64
CA ARG A 351 7.43 12.51 24.67
C ARG A 351 6.15 13.34 24.48
N GLU A 352 5.93 13.87 23.27
CA GLU A 352 4.69 14.57 22.91
C GLU A 352 3.52 13.59 22.84
N TYR A 353 2.35 14.02 23.34
CA TYR A 353 1.11 13.28 23.19
C TYR A 353 0.44 13.69 21.89
N ARG A 354 0.30 12.76 20.96
CA ARG A 354 -0.20 13.04 19.61
C ARG A 354 -0.78 11.78 18.97
N PRO A 355 -1.87 11.87 18.20
CA PRO A 355 -2.39 10.71 17.48
C PRO A 355 -1.39 10.23 16.42
N LEU A 356 -1.29 8.91 16.24
CA LEU A 356 -0.54 8.27 15.17
C LEU A 356 -1.53 7.75 14.12
N ARG A 357 -1.33 8.12 12.85
CA ARG A 357 -2.09 7.55 11.73
C ARG A 357 -1.49 6.21 11.32
N LEU A 358 -2.30 5.15 11.36
CA LEU A 358 -1.96 3.84 10.81
C LEU A 358 -2.56 3.69 9.41
N SER A 359 -1.86 3.03 8.49
CA SER A 359 -2.47 2.64 7.22
C SER A 359 -3.44 1.48 7.43
N LYS A 360 -4.37 1.29 6.50
CA LYS A 360 -5.32 0.16 6.53
C LYS A 360 -4.59 -1.19 6.61
N SER A 361 -3.48 -1.35 5.88
CA SER A 361 -2.67 -2.58 5.87
C SER A 361 -1.92 -2.84 7.18
N ASP A 362 -1.67 -1.80 7.97
CA ASP A 362 -0.84 -1.90 9.17
C ASP A 362 -1.64 -2.11 10.44
N TYR A 363 -2.93 -1.80 10.40
CA TYR A 363 -3.83 -2.07 11.50
C TYR A 363 -3.92 -3.57 11.85
N PRO A 364 -4.09 -4.51 10.89
CA PRO A 364 -4.01 -5.94 11.18
C PRO A 364 -2.69 -6.35 11.84
N LYS A 365 -1.55 -5.87 11.34
CA LYS A 365 -0.22 -6.16 11.93
C LYS A 365 -0.12 -5.65 13.37
N TYR A 366 -0.65 -4.45 13.63
CA TYR A 366 -0.70 -3.90 14.99
C TYR A 366 -1.57 -4.76 15.91
N ASN A 367 -2.76 -5.14 15.43
CA ASN A 367 -3.72 -5.93 16.18
C ASN A 367 -3.21 -7.36 16.47
N ASP A 368 -2.60 -8.03 15.48
CA ASP A 368 -2.05 -9.38 15.58
C ASP A 368 -0.89 -9.48 16.59
N ARG A 369 -0.21 -8.35 16.86
CA ARG A 369 0.83 -8.26 17.90
C ARG A 369 0.27 -8.15 19.32
N GLY A 370 -1.05 -8.06 19.47
CA GLY A 370 -1.72 -7.89 20.76
C GLY A 370 -1.22 -6.65 21.50
N ILE A 371 -1.01 -5.55 20.79
CA ILE A 371 -0.58 -4.28 21.40
C ILE A 371 -1.82 -3.62 22.00
N GLU A 372 -1.76 -3.33 23.30
CA GLU A 372 -2.88 -2.77 24.05
C GLU A 372 -2.53 -1.42 24.67
N LYS A 373 -3.53 -0.79 25.29
CA LYS A 373 -3.35 0.45 26.05
C LYS A 373 -2.24 0.30 27.09
N GLY A 374 -1.30 1.25 27.08
CA GLY A 374 -0.15 1.28 27.97
C GLY A 374 1.09 0.60 27.42
N ASP A 375 0.97 -0.22 26.37
CA ASP A 375 2.11 -0.86 25.73
C ASP A 375 2.97 0.11 24.94
N LEU A 376 4.22 -0.29 24.75
CA LEU A 376 5.18 0.37 23.88
C LEU A 376 5.28 -0.43 22.58
N PHE A 377 5.28 0.27 21.46
CA PHE A 377 5.50 -0.32 20.17
C PHE A 377 6.52 0.48 19.35
N VAL A 378 7.13 -0.20 18.40
CA VAL A 378 8.02 0.39 17.41
C VAL A 378 7.43 0.08 16.05
N LEU A 379 7.26 1.11 15.24
CA LEU A 379 6.82 0.98 13.86
C LEU A 379 7.89 1.56 12.94
N ILE A 380 8.37 0.74 12.01
CA ILE A 380 9.31 1.15 10.97
C ILE A 380 8.51 1.35 9.68
N GLY A 381 8.13 2.59 9.39
CA GLY A 381 7.33 2.95 8.22
C GLY A 381 8.21 3.16 6.99
N GLY A 382 7.60 3.26 5.81
CA GLY A 382 8.30 3.45 4.54
C GLY A 382 7.37 3.18 3.36
N GLN A 383 7.91 3.27 2.13
CA GLN A 383 7.17 3.05 0.89
C GLN A 383 7.28 1.57 0.50
N SER A 384 6.30 0.69 0.81
CA SER A 384 6.29 -0.74 0.38
C SER A 384 5.25 -1.67 1.03
N ARG A 385 4.33 -1.24 1.89
CA ARG A 385 3.52 -2.15 2.75
C ARG A 385 4.33 -3.15 3.59
N GLU A 386 5.66 -3.06 3.55
CA GLU A 386 6.61 -3.77 4.40
C GLU A 386 6.94 -2.97 5.65
N SER A 387 5.98 -2.18 6.14
CA SER A 387 6.11 -1.62 7.47
C SER A 387 6.21 -2.77 8.48
N ILE A 388 7.06 -2.58 9.47
CA ILE A 388 7.31 -3.58 10.49
C ILE A 388 6.87 -2.99 11.81
N ILE A 389 5.95 -3.68 12.49
CA ILE A 389 5.47 -3.33 13.81
C ILE A 389 5.95 -4.38 14.81
N HIS A 390 6.68 -3.91 15.82
CA HIS A 390 7.15 -4.70 16.95
C HIS A 390 6.46 -4.24 18.23
N LYS A 391 6.18 -5.20 19.11
CA LYS A 391 5.86 -4.98 20.53
C LYS A 391 7.11 -5.29 21.37
N PRO A 392 8.11 -4.40 21.42
CA PRO A 392 9.32 -4.63 22.19
C PRO A 392 9.06 -4.60 23.69
N ARG A 393 10.01 -5.14 24.46
CA ARG A 393 9.99 -4.97 25.91
C ARG A 393 10.12 -3.47 26.26
N PRO A 394 9.55 -2.99 27.37
CA PRO A 394 9.61 -1.57 27.73
C PRO A 394 11.03 -0.99 27.80
N PHE A 395 12.00 -1.80 28.21
CA PHE A 395 13.41 -1.41 28.23
C PHE A 395 13.98 -1.20 26.82
N ASP A 396 13.72 -2.16 25.92
CA ASP A 396 14.16 -2.12 24.52
C ASP A 396 13.58 -0.89 23.81
N ALA A 397 12.29 -0.61 23.98
CA ALA A 397 11.63 0.57 23.40
C ALA A 397 12.28 1.88 23.86
N LYS A 398 12.60 2.01 25.16
CA LYS A 398 13.28 3.20 25.70
C LYS A 398 14.67 3.36 25.12
N LEU A 399 15.44 2.26 25.03
CA LEU A 399 16.77 2.28 24.46
C LEU A 399 16.74 2.71 22.98
N ILE A 400 15.77 2.22 22.21
CA ILE A 400 15.57 2.64 20.81
C ILE A 400 15.20 4.13 20.74
N ALA A 401 14.32 4.60 21.62
CA ALA A 401 13.90 6.00 21.66
C ALA A 401 15.03 6.99 22.05
N GLU A 402 16.05 6.52 22.77
CA GLU A 402 17.20 7.35 23.16
C GLU A 402 18.17 7.62 22.00
N SER A 403 18.11 6.82 20.93
CA SER A 403 18.94 6.96 19.72
C SER A 403 18.90 8.37 19.14
N LYS A 404 20.06 8.88 18.74
CA LYS A 404 20.22 10.26 18.25
C LYS A 404 19.76 10.43 16.81
N ASN A 405 19.86 9.37 16.02
CA ASN A 405 19.47 9.37 14.62
C ASN A 405 18.85 8.02 14.22
N PHE A 406 18.25 7.99 13.03
CA PHE A 406 17.59 6.80 12.50
C PHE A 406 18.54 5.60 12.38
N THR A 407 19.77 5.80 11.88
CA THR A 407 20.75 4.72 11.71
C THR A 407 21.08 4.05 13.04
N GLU A 408 21.34 4.84 14.07
CA GLU A 408 21.57 4.34 15.44
C GLU A 408 20.35 3.57 15.96
N ALA A 409 19.13 4.07 15.74
CA ALA A 409 17.91 3.38 16.16
C ALA A 409 17.74 2.01 15.47
N ILE A 410 18.05 1.93 14.18
CA ILE A 410 18.04 0.69 13.42
C ILE A 410 19.16 -0.27 13.88
N GLU A 411 20.35 0.24 14.18
CA GLU A 411 21.44 -0.58 14.75
C GLU A 411 21.08 -1.12 16.13
N VAL A 412 20.43 -0.32 16.98
CA VAL A 412 19.92 -0.76 18.29
C VAL A 412 18.88 -1.87 18.10
N LEU A 413 17.89 -1.68 17.22
CA LEU A 413 16.90 -2.70 16.88
C LEU A 413 17.55 -4.01 16.41
N LYS A 414 18.50 -3.94 15.47
CA LYS A 414 19.27 -5.10 15.00
C LYS A 414 20.06 -5.76 16.12
N SER A 415 20.67 -4.97 17.01
CA SER A 415 21.45 -5.49 18.14
C SER A 415 20.58 -6.20 19.20
N LEU A 416 19.28 -5.90 19.20
CA LEU A 416 18.27 -6.49 20.06
C LEU A 416 17.49 -7.62 19.34
N ASP A 417 17.95 -8.03 18.14
CA ASP A 417 17.38 -9.12 17.36
C ASP A 417 15.96 -8.85 16.80
N TYR A 418 15.58 -7.57 16.68
CA TYR A 418 14.36 -7.18 15.99
C TYR A 418 14.59 -7.09 14.48
N GLU A 419 13.64 -7.58 13.70
CA GLU A 419 13.64 -7.45 12.24
C GLU A 419 13.50 -5.99 11.81
N THR A 420 14.40 -5.50 10.95
CA THR A 420 14.36 -4.11 10.48
C THR A 420 14.11 -3.98 8.97
N GLY A 421 13.91 -5.10 8.27
CA GLY A 421 13.80 -5.18 6.81
C GLY A 421 15.08 -4.79 6.06
N ALA A 422 15.08 -4.99 4.73
CA ALA A 422 16.15 -4.53 3.86
C ALA A 422 16.08 -3.00 3.71
N SER A 423 17.18 -2.31 4.05
CA SER A 423 17.22 -0.83 3.94
C SER A 423 17.55 -0.44 2.50
N GLY A 424 16.69 0.35 1.86
CA GLY A 424 16.98 1.00 0.59
C GLY A 424 18.14 1.98 0.71
N ASN A 425 19.18 1.75 -0.09
CA ASN A 425 20.34 2.59 -0.41
C ASN A 425 21.21 3.17 0.72
N HIS A 426 22.37 2.52 0.93
CA HIS A 426 23.65 3.23 0.99
C HIS A 426 24.66 2.58 0.04
N SER A 427 25.24 3.40 -0.83
CA SER A 427 26.21 3.05 -1.86
C SER A 427 27.60 2.68 -1.29
N THR A 428 28.31 1.84 -2.08
CA THR A 428 29.76 1.51 -2.13
C THR A 428 30.20 0.16 -1.51
N PRO A 429 31.26 -0.49 -2.04
CA PRO A 429 31.19 -1.32 -3.25
C PRO A 429 31.56 -2.80 -2.98
N LYS A 430 31.04 -3.67 -3.87
CA LYS A 430 31.44 -5.07 -4.15
C LYS A 430 32.50 -5.71 -3.23
N ILE A 431 32.06 -6.75 -2.51
CA ILE A 431 32.77 -8.04 -2.53
C ILE A 431 31.75 -9.12 -2.88
N GLN A 432 32.15 -9.95 -3.84
CA GLN A 432 31.39 -10.96 -4.56
C GLN A 432 31.05 -12.19 -3.69
N THR A 433 29.94 -12.85 -4.07
CA THR A 433 29.68 -14.31 -4.09
C THR A 433 29.66 -15.04 -2.72
N GLU A 434 28.70 -15.91 -2.36
CA GLU A 434 28.05 -17.00 -3.10
C GLU A 434 26.67 -17.39 -2.49
N ASN A 435 25.75 -17.80 -3.37
CA ASN A 435 24.83 -18.94 -3.31
C ASN A 435 24.01 -19.30 -2.04
N SER A 436 22.69 -19.11 -2.18
CA SER A 436 21.59 -20.04 -1.89
C SER A 436 21.42 -20.69 -0.50
N SER A 437 20.24 -20.42 0.06
CA SER A 437 19.33 -21.29 0.83
C SER A 437 18.96 -20.73 2.22
N GLY A 438 17.64 -20.60 2.44
CA GLY A 438 17.07 -19.91 3.59
C GLY A 438 17.43 -20.53 4.92
N LYS A 439 17.96 -19.69 5.82
CA LYS A 439 17.91 -19.79 7.28
C LYS A 439 18.00 -18.35 7.84
N PRO A 440 17.38 -18.06 8.99
CA PRO A 440 17.42 -16.72 9.59
C PRO A 440 18.88 -16.34 9.85
N ASN A 441 19.26 -15.11 9.45
CA ASN A 441 20.64 -14.61 9.52
C ASN A 441 21.14 -14.61 10.97
N GLU A 442 21.97 -15.59 11.32
CA GLU A 442 22.62 -15.73 12.61
C GLU A 442 23.61 -14.58 12.86
N THR A 443 23.49 -13.88 13.98
CA THR A 443 24.38 -12.76 14.35
C THR A 443 25.83 -13.22 14.51
N GLU A 444 26.82 -12.35 14.28
CA GLU A 444 28.24 -12.69 14.49
C GLU A 444 28.53 -13.14 15.94
N ALA A 445 27.90 -12.51 16.94
CA ALA A 445 28.02 -12.96 18.32
C ALA A 445 27.32 -14.32 18.57
N GLY A 446 26.23 -14.62 17.85
CA GLY A 446 25.59 -15.94 17.83
C GLY A 446 26.46 -17.00 17.17
N LYS A 447 27.12 -16.68 16.05
CA LYS A 447 28.11 -17.54 15.39
C LYS A 447 29.29 -17.82 16.31
N LEU A 448 29.82 -16.81 17.01
CA LEU A 448 30.91 -16.95 17.98
C LEU A 448 30.47 -17.77 19.21
N GLN A 449 29.25 -17.55 19.71
CA GLN A 449 28.68 -18.36 20.79
C GLN A 449 28.57 -19.83 20.36
N ARG A 450 28.01 -20.10 19.17
CA ARG A 450 27.89 -21.45 18.61
C ARG A 450 29.26 -22.07 18.30
N GLN A 451 30.24 -21.27 17.90
CA GLN A 451 31.63 -21.71 17.69
C GLN A 451 32.29 -22.10 19.01
N ALA A 452 31.99 -21.41 20.11
CA ALA A 452 32.41 -21.82 21.45
C ALA A 452 31.69 -23.11 21.86
N GLU A 453 30.37 -23.20 21.68
CA GLU A 453 29.56 -24.38 22.06
C GLU A 453 29.89 -25.64 21.25
N ASN A 454 30.22 -25.51 19.97
CA ASN A 454 30.62 -26.62 19.09
C ASN A 454 32.14 -26.85 19.08
N GLY A 455 32.91 -26.01 19.78
CA GLY A 455 34.37 -26.00 19.75
C GLY A 455 34.95 -25.86 21.15
N ASN A 456 36.14 -25.27 21.25
CA ASN A 456 36.72 -24.85 22.53
C ASN A 456 36.69 -23.32 22.54
N ILE A 457 36.13 -22.73 23.60
CA ILE A 457 36.08 -21.28 23.84
C ILE A 457 37.47 -20.63 23.78
N GLU A 458 38.53 -21.40 24.00
CA GLU A 458 39.91 -20.95 23.84
C GLU A 458 40.27 -20.47 22.43
N LYS A 459 39.57 -20.98 21.41
CA LYS A 459 39.74 -20.55 20.01
C LYS A 459 39.22 -19.13 19.76
N LEU A 460 38.40 -18.60 20.67
CA LEU A 460 37.96 -17.20 20.61
C LEU A 460 39.04 -16.29 21.20
N SER A 461 39.31 -15.19 20.54
CA SER A 461 40.10 -14.08 21.08
C SER A 461 39.39 -13.44 22.28
N HIS A 462 40.14 -12.62 23.03
CA HIS A 462 39.59 -11.90 24.18
C HIS A 462 38.38 -11.02 23.80
N ASP A 463 38.46 -10.30 22.68
CA ASP A 463 37.38 -9.42 22.22
C ASP A 463 36.14 -10.19 21.77
N GLU A 464 36.32 -11.36 21.17
CA GLU A 464 35.20 -12.25 20.77
C GLU A 464 34.48 -12.81 21.99
N ARG A 465 35.23 -13.21 23.03
CA ARG A 465 34.64 -13.65 24.31
C ARG A 465 33.84 -12.53 24.97
N LEU A 466 34.33 -11.29 24.91
CA LEU A 466 33.58 -10.13 25.41
C LEU A 466 32.30 -9.85 24.61
N ARG A 467 32.30 -10.07 23.29
CA ARG A 467 31.09 -9.96 22.45
C ARG A 467 30.05 -11.01 22.81
N VAL A 468 30.48 -12.26 23.02
CA VAL A 468 29.62 -13.35 23.49
C VAL A 468 29.09 -13.05 24.89
N ALA A 469 29.93 -12.56 25.80
CA ALA A 469 29.51 -12.15 27.15
C ALA A 469 28.46 -11.04 27.11
N ASN A 470 28.67 -9.99 26.30
CA ASN A 470 27.73 -8.89 26.17
C ASN A 470 26.38 -9.39 25.62
N ARG A 471 26.39 -10.27 24.62
CA ARG A 471 25.20 -10.93 24.08
C ARG A 471 24.46 -11.72 25.17
N LEU A 472 25.15 -12.60 25.89
CA LEU A 472 24.54 -13.45 26.92
C LEU A 472 24.02 -12.63 28.10
N LEU A 473 24.72 -11.57 28.50
CA LEU A 473 24.28 -10.66 29.57
C LEU A 473 22.94 -9.99 29.21
N ARG A 474 22.71 -9.68 27.93
CA ARG A 474 21.46 -9.09 27.44
C ARG A 474 20.28 -10.07 27.41
N ILE A 475 20.55 -11.36 27.18
CA ILE A 475 19.51 -12.38 27.00
C ILE A 475 19.18 -13.06 28.32
N ASN A 476 20.20 -13.54 29.03
CA ASN A 476 20.02 -14.45 30.17
C ASN A 476 20.39 -13.81 31.51
N GLY A 477 20.99 -12.61 31.51
CA GLY A 477 21.43 -11.94 32.73
C GLY A 477 22.77 -12.46 33.28
N VAL A 478 23.22 -11.87 34.39
CA VAL A 478 24.57 -12.08 34.95
C VAL A 478 24.83 -13.53 35.36
N ASN A 479 23.88 -14.15 36.07
CA ASN A 479 24.07 -15.50 36.62
C ASN A 479 24.13 -16.56 35.52
N GLU A 480 23.23 -16.51 34.54
CA GLU A 480 23.22 -17.48 33.46
C GLU A 480 24.38 -17.28 32.48
N THR A 481 24.80 -16.02 32.27
CA THR A 481 26.03 -15.76 31.50
C THR A 481 27.25 -16.36 32.19
N ARG A 482 27.36 -16.22 33.51
CA ARG A 482 28.43 -16.82 34.31
C ARG A 482 28.39 -18.35 34.23
N ASN A 483 27.21 -18.95 34.37
CA ASN A 483 27.04 -20.40 34.26
C ASN A 483 27.44 -20.91 32.87
N TRP A 484 27.09 -20.17 31.82
CA TRP A 484 27.50 -20.51 30.46
C TRP A 484 29.03 -20.50 30.31
N PHE A 485 29.72 -19.45 30.76
CA PHE A 485 31.21 -19.44 30.70
C PHE A 485 31.83 -20.57 31.53
N LYS A 486 31.26 -20.88 32.71
CA LYS A 486 31.69 -22.01 33.53
C LYS A 486 31.56 -23.34 32.79
N GLN A 487 30.47 -23.53 32.04
CA GLN A 487 30.29 -24.73 31.21
C GLN A 487 31.29 -24.79 30.06
N GLN A 488 31.62 -23.65 29.44
CA GLN A 488 32.54 -23.62 28.31
C GLN A 488 34.01 -23.81 28.68
N TYR A 489 34.46 -23.28 29.82
CA TYR A 489 35.86 -23.42 30.28
C TYR A 489 36.11 -24.70 31.12
N GLY A 490 35.06 -25.33 31.66
CA GLY A 490 35.18 -26.55 32.45
C GLY A 490 36.15 -26.40 33.63
N ASP A 491 37.16 -27.27 33.70
CA ASP A 491 38.17 -27.28 34.77
C ASP A 491 39.12 -26.06 34.74
N GLU A 492 39.19 -25.35 33.61
CA GLU A 492 40.01 -24.14 33.45
C GLU A 492 39.23 -22.85 33.75
N TYR A 493 38.01 -22.96 34.28
CA TYR A 493 37.17 -21.81 34.61
C TYR A 493 37.74 -21.00 35.78
N ASP A 494 38.19 -19.78 35.49
CA ASP A 494 38.56 -18.77 36.50
C ASP A 494 37.35 -17.90 36.86
N GLU A 495 36.79 -18.14 38.05
CA GLU A 495 35.64 -17.40 38.57
C GLU A 495 35.94 -15.92 38.82
N GLU A 496 37.12 -15.60 39.38
CA GLU A 496 37.47 -14.23 39.75
C GLU A 496 37.67 -13.38 38.50
N LEU A 497 38.39 -13.91 37.52
CA LEU A 497 38.64 -13.26 36.25
C LEU A 497 37.34 -13.09 35.43
N THR A 498 36.50 -14.12 35.35
CA THR A 498 35.22 -14.05 34.65
C THR A 498 34.29 -13.00 35.29
N ASN A 499 34.17 -13.01 36.62
CA ASN A 499 33.37 -12.03 37.35
C ASN A 499 33.89 -10.60 37.18
N LYS A 500 35.21 -10.41 37.14
CA LYS A 500 35.82 -9.10 36.84
C LYS A 500 35.41 -8.59 35.46
N PHE A 501 35.40 -9.44 34.43
CA PHE A 501 34.98 -9.05 33.09
C PHE A 501 33.48 -8.81 32.98
N LEU A 502 32.63 -9.67 33.55
CA LEU A 502 31.18 -9.46 33.56
C LEU A 502 30.81 -8.18 34.31
N ARG A 503 31.43 -7.93 35.47
CA ARG A 503 31.25 -6.68 36.22
C ARG A 503 31.70 -5.46 35.41
N SER A 504 32.86 -5.54 34.76
CA SER A 504 33.36 -4.47 33.90
C SER A 504 32.41 -4.17 32.76
N LEU A 505 31.84 -5.20 32.11
CA LEU A 505 30.83 -5.02 31.07
C LEU A 505 29.56 -4.36 31.63
N CYS A 506 29.03 -4.85 32.75
CA CYS A 506 27.83 -4.29 33.37
C CYS A 506 28.03 -2.84 33.85
N GLN A 507 29.24 -2.46 34.27
CA GLN A 507 29.59 -1.09 34.65
C GLN A 507 29.83 -0.18 33.43
N LYS A 508 30.39 -0.73 32.35
CA LYS A 508 30.72 0.00 31.13
C LYS A 508 29.47 0.29 30.28
N TYR A 509 28.50 -0.61 30.30
CA TYR A 509 27.31 -0.57 29.48
C TYR A 509 26.08 -0.44 30.38
N PRO A 510 25.49 0.77 30.52
CA PRO A 510 24.33 1.02 31.38
C PRO A 510 23.09 0.19 31.00
N ASN A 511 23.09 -0.38 29.80
CA ASN A 511 22.03 -1.23 29.27
C ASN A 511 22.20 -2.73 29.54
N LEU A 512 23.21 -3.11 30.30
CA LEU A 512 23.38 -4.46 30.83
C LEU A 512 22.80 -4.56 32.24
N PRO A 513 22.38 -5.76 32.69
CA PRO A 513 21.85 -5.95 34.05
C PRO A 513 22.83 -5.46 35.12
N GLU A 514 22.31 -4.98 36.24
CA GLU A 514 23.14 -4.68 37.40
C GLU A 514 23.96 -5.91 37.80
N TYR A 515 25.25 -5.70 38.00
CA TYR A 515 26.13 -6.80 38.37
C TYR A 515 25.78 -7.31 39.77
N THR A 516 25.21 -8.50 39.85
CA THR A 516 24.99 -9.21 41.11
C THR A 516 26.15 -10.16 41.38
N PRO A 517 26.94 -9.96 42.46
CA PRO A 517 27.91 -10.96 42.88
C PRO A 517 27.17 -12.25 43.24
N SER A 518 27.78 -13.41 42.94
CA SER A 518 27.23 -14.70 43.33
C SER A 518 27.06 -14.73 44.85
N ASN A 519 25.82 -14.87 45.33
CA ASN A 519 25.53 -15.19 46.73
C ASN A 519 25.96 -16.66 46.97
N VAL A 520 27.25 -16.89 47.14
CA VAL A 520 27.73 -18.00 47.94
C VAL A 520 27.92 -17.45 49.34
N THR A 521 26.92 -17.70 50.18
CA THR A 521 27.04 -17.64 51.62
C THR A 521 28.31 -18.36 52.05
N ARG A 522 29.30 -17.62 52.56
CA ARG A 522 30.21 -18.15 53.58
C ARG A 522 29.36 -18.51 54.79
N TYR A 523 28.78 -19.70 54.79
CA TYR A 523 28.56 -20.40 56.06
C TYR A 523 29.90 -21.05 56.43
N SER A 524 30.35 -20.66 57.61
CA SER A 524 31.40 -21.25 58.41
C SER A 524 31.48 -22.78 58.24
N ILE A 525 32.60 -23.29 57.73
CA ILE A 525 33.67 -24.01 58.45
C ILE A 525 34.87 -24.11 57.49
#